data_AF-A0A179F334-F1
#
_entry.id   AF-A0A179F334-F1
#
_cell.length_a   1.000
_cell.length_b   1.000
_cell.length_c   1.000
_cell.angle_alpha   90.00
_cell.angle_beta   90.00
_cell.angle_gamma   90.00
#
_symmetry.space_group_name_H-M   'P 1'
#
loop_
_entity.id
_entity.type
_entity.pdbx_description
1 polymer ?
#
loop_
_entity_poly.entity_id
_entity_poly.type
_entity_poly.pdbx_seq_one_letter_code
_entity_poly.pdbx_strand_id
1 'polypeptide(L)'
;MSFDNTYNTNRFKLPLFQVTGQTCLKSVYNAAFGLIDNERREGFQFLAEGVRFLNERHAIQLPDVVITDYDEQMKAALGHQFPDSQQQLCIHHINANLLLNAKRKWKDAKEEGANESDSDSDSNRRSRAALSSRDVEAVHGPPLQSCGTVAVPHSYQGVLELWKLIVFAENKEEYEKAWSRLCHEFNDQQAILIYLYKTYLPISAQWAHCYIKKYRTSAFA
;
A
#
# COMPACT_ATOMS: atom_id res chain seq x y z
N MET A 1 11.52 -10.68 1.32
CA MET A 1 11.91 -10.05 0.04
C MET A 1 10.74 -9.20 -0.43
N SER A 2 10.99 -8.05 -1.06
CA SER A 2 9.98 -7.19 -1.66
C SER A 2 10.03 -7.33 -3.18
N PHE A 3 8.85 -7.41 -3.80
CA PHE A 3 8.66 -7.49 -5.24
C PHE A 3 7.81 -6.29 -5.64
N ASP A 4 8.36 -5.44 -6.50
CA ASP A 4 7.77 -4.16 -6.83
C ASP A 4 7.89 -3.85 -8.32
N ASN A 5 6.89 -3.15 -8.85
CA ASN A 5 6.89 -2.60 -10.19
C ASN A 5 7.01 -1.09 -10.13
N THR A 6 7.88 -0.53 -10.97
CA THR A 6 7.92 0.92 -11.13
C THR A 6 6.75 1.40 -11.99
N TYR A 7 6.06 2.45 -11.56
CA TYR A 7 5.05 3.14 -12.38
C TYR A 7 5.61 3.72 -13.68
N ASN A 8 6.90 4.03 -13.72
CA ASN A 8 7.55 4.55 -14.92
C ASN A 8 7.92 3.42 -15.87
N THR A 9 7.63 3.63 -17.16
CA THR A 9 8.03 2.71 -18.21
C THR A 9 9.22 3.23 -18.99
N ASN A 10 10.05 2.34 -19.52
CA ASN A 10 11.14 2.72 -20.43
C ASN A 10 10.59 3.19 -21.81
N ARG A 11 11.49 3.55 -22.75
CA ARG A 11 11.11 3.99 -24.11
C ARG A 11 10.26 2.99 -24.90
N PHE A 12 10.27 1.72 -24.49
CA PHE A 12 9.52 0.62 -25.08
C PHE A 12 8.21 0.32 -24.33
N LYS A 13 7.82 1.16 -23.36
CA LYS A 13 6.63 1.03 -22.53
C LYS A 13 6.63 -0.21 -21.62
N LEU A 14 7.82 -0.69 -21.24
CA LEU A 14 7.98 -1.81 -20.31
C LEU A 14 8.21 -1.28 -18.88
N PRO A 15 7.39 -1.66 -17.89
CA PRO A 15 7.68 -1.44 -16.47
C PRO A 15 8.97 -2.14 -16.04
N LEU A 16 9.70 -1.52 -15.11
CA LEU A 16 10.80 -2.18 -14.40
C LEU A 16 10.23 -2.93 -13.19
N PHE A 17 10.43 -4.24 -13.18
CA PHE A 17 10.24 -5.08 -12.02
C PHE A 17 11.54 -5.15 -11.22
N GLN A 18 11.45 -5.01 -9.91
CA GLN A 18 12.58 -5.04 -9.01
C GLN A 18 12.30 -5.96 -7.82
N VAL A 19 13.29 -6.77 -7.47
CA VAL A 19 13.26 -7.60 -6.27
C VAL A 19 14.33 -7.10 -5.32
N THR A 20 13.90 -6.72 -4.12
CA THR A 20 14.80 -6.28 -3.05
C THR A 20 14.75 -7.23 -1.87
N GLY A 21 15.88 -7.41 -1.22
CA GLY A 21 16.00 -8.17 0.02
C GLY A 21 16.49 -7.27 1.14
N GLN A 22 16.25 -7.70 2.37
CA GLN A 22 16.89 -7.12 3.55
C GLN A 22 17.71 -8.20 4.23
N THR A 23 18.91 -7.83 4.68
CA THR A 23 19.78 -8.73 5.44
C THR A 23 19.41 -8.73 6.92
N CYS A 24 19.98 -9.65 7.71
CA CYS A 24 19.86 -9.65 9.16
C CYS A 24 20.45 -8.39 9.83
N LEU A 25 21.31 -7.65 9.12
CA LEU A 25 21.87 -6.37 9.56
C LEU A 25 21.01 -5.16 9.16
N LYS A 26 19.77 -5.41 8.70
CA LYS A 26 18.82 -4.40 8.21
C LYS A 26 19.27 -3.62 6.96
N SER A 27 20.37 -4.02 6.32
CA SER A 27 20.77 -3.44 5.04
C SER A 27 19.90 -3.96 3.90
N VAL A 28 19.56 -3.08 2.96
CA VAL A 28 18.78 -3.42 1.76
C VAL A 28 19.73 -3.74 0.61
N TYR A 29 19.38 -4.74 -0.19
CA TYR A 29 20.09 -5.11 -1.42
C TYR A 29 19.11 -5.39 -2.56
N ASN A 30 19.58 -5.26 -3.79
CA ASN A 30 18.82 -5.64 -4.98
C ASN A 30 19.16 -7.08 -5.36
N ALA A 31 18.15 -7.94 -5.42
CA ALA A 31 18.29 -9.36 -5.72
C ALA A 31 18.12 -9.64 -7.23
N ALA A 32 17.16 -8.98 -7.88
CA ALA A 32 16.88 -9.15 -9.30
C ALA A 32 16.19 -7.93 -9.91
N PHE A 33 16.30 -7.83 -11.23
CA PHE A 33 15.57 -6.86 -12.05
C PHE A 33 14.95 -7.58 -13.25
N GLY A 34 13.80 -7.12 -13.69
CA GLY A 34 13.09 -7.64 -14.86
C GLY A 34 12.40 -6.51 -15.63
N LEU A 35 12.19 -6.73 -16.92
CA LEU A 35 11.29 -5.89 -17.72
C LEU A 35 10.11 -6.75 -18.10
N ILE A 36 8.92 -6.32 -17.73
CA ILE A 36 7.67 -6.99 -18.10
C ILE A 36 7.03 -6.25 -19.28
N ASP A 37 6.42 -6.96 -20.20
CA ASP A 37 5.67 -6.38 -21.32
C ASP A 37 4.22 -6.08 -20.96
N ASN A 38 3.72 -6.71 -19.91
CA ASN A 38 2.39 -6.50 -19.35
C ASN A 38 2.36 -6.91 -17.87
N GLU A 39 1.43 -6.34 -17.11
CA GLU A 39 1.15 -6.70 -15.72
C GLU A 39 0.25 -7.95 -15.66
N ARG A 40 0.64 -9.01 -16.38
CA ARG A 40 -0.07 -10.30 -16.33
C ARG A 40 0.64 -11.24 -15.37
N ARG A 41 -0.16 -12.16 -14.83
CA ARG A 41 0.31 -13.18 -13.89
C ARG A 41 1.47 -13.99 -14.43
N GLU A 42 1.45 -14.36 -15.71
CA GLU A 42 2.48 -15.20 -16.32
C GLU A 42 3.85 -14.51 -16.29
N GLY A 43 3.89 -13.20 -16.55
CA GLY A 43 5.11 -12.40 -16.47
C GLY A 43 5.66 -12.33 -15.05
N PHE A 44 4.80 -12.07 -14.07
CA PHE A 44 5.20 -12.09 -12.66
C PHE A 44 5.67 -13.46 -12.20
N GLN A 45 4.98 -14.52 -12.64
CA GLN A 45 5.31 -15.89 -12.29
C GLN A 45 6.69 -16.27 -12.85
N PHE A 46 6.98 -15.93 -14.10
CA PHE A 46 8.29 -16.15 -14.72
C PHE A 46 9.42 -15.45 -13.94
N LEU A 47 9.23 -14.19 -13.57
CA LEU A 47 10.25 -13.43 -12.82
C LEU A 47 10.44 -13.98 -11.40
N ALA A 48 9.35 -14.30 -10.71
CA ALA A 48 9.40 -14.90 -9.37
C ALA A 48 10.04 -16.30 -9.38
N GLU A 49 9.76 -17.11 -10.41
CA GLU A 49 10.40 -18.41 -10.63
C GLU A 49 11.91 -18.26 -10.85
N GLY A 50 12.34 -17.26 -11.62
CA GLY A 50 13.76 -16.94 -11.79
C GLY A 50 14.47 -16.64 -10.46
N VAL A 51 13.84 -15.85 -9.58
CA VAL A 51 14.38 -15.57 -8.23
C VAL A 51 14.45 -16.83 -7.39
N ARG A 52 13.39 -17.64 -7.40
CA ARG A 52 13.36 -18.92 -6.68
C ARG A 52 14.46 -19.86 -7.17
N PHE A 53 14.62 -20.01 -8.47
CA PHE A 53 15.66 -20.82 -9.09
C PHE A 53 17.06 -20.37 -8.66
N LEU A 54 17.32 -19.06 -8.62
CA LEU A 54 18.60 -18.53 -8.13
C LEU A 54 18.83 -18.87 -6.65
N ASN A 55 17.81 -18.75 -5.80
CA ASN A 55 17.91 -19.13 -4.41
C ASN A 55 18.25 -20.62 -4.26
N GLU A 56 17.54 -21.50 -4.97
CA GLU A 56 17.77 -22.94 -4.96
C GLU A 56 19.17 -23.30 -5.46
N ARG A 57 19.59 -22.72 -6.59
CA ARG A 57 20.91 -22.93 -7.21
C ARG A 57 22.06 -22.56 -6.28
N HIS A 58 21.89 -21.49 -5.49
CA HIS A 58 22.92 -20.98 -4.58
C HIS A 58 22.72 -21.44 -3.12
N ALA A 59 21.79 -22.38 -2.87
CA ALA A 59 21.43 -22.84 -1.54
C ALA A 59 21.09 -21.71 -0.55
N ILE A 60 20.48 -20.63 -1.07
CA ILE A 60 19.96 -19.51 -0.29
C ILE A 60 18.59 -19.90 0.22
N GLN A 61 18.34 -19.70 1.51
CA GLN A 61 17.02 -19.96 2.08
C GLN A 61 15.95 -19.07 1.43
N LEU A 62 14.81 -19.68 1.11
CA LEU A 62 13.64 -18.95 0.61
C LEU A 62 13.16 -17.95 1.68
N PRO A 63 12.59 -16.81 1.26
CA PRO A 63 12.17 -15.78 2.22
C PRO A 63 11.01 -16.26 3.08
N ASP A 64 11.04 -16.00 4.39
CA ASP A 64 9.89 -16.24 5.28
C ASP A 64 8.70 -15.31 4.94
N VAL A 65 9.00 -14.12 4.39
CA VAL A 65 8.02 -13.08 4.08
C VAL A 65 8.27 -12.53 2.67
N VAL A 66 7.18 -12.44 1.91
CA VAL A 66 7.14 -11.79 0.60
C VAL A 66 6.28 -10.54 0.70
N ILE A 67 6.85 -9.39 0.36
CA ILE A 67 6.19 -8.09 0.37
C ILE A 67 5.91 -7.68 -1.06
N THR A 68 4.71 -7.20 -1.33
CA THR A 68 4.29 -6.76 -2.66
C THR A 68 3.28 -5.62 -2.53
N ASP A 69 2.96 -4.94 -3.63
CA ASP A 69 1.85 -3.99 -3.64
C ASP A 69 0.48 -4.73 -3.61
N TYR A 70 -0.61 -4.01 -3.84
CA TYR A 70 -1.94 -4.61 -3.86
C TYR A 70 -2.36 -5.05 -5.28
N ASP A 71 -1.44 -5.61 -6.06
CA ASP A 71 -1.74 -6.22 -7.36
C ASP A 71 -2.14 -7.70 -7.23
N GLU A 72 -3.34 -8.04 -7.71
CA GLU A 72 -3.87 -9.40 -7.61
C GLU A 72 -3.05 -10.43 -8.40
N GLN A 73 -2.49 -10.04 -9.56
CA GLN A 73 -1.76 -10.94 -10.43
C GLN A 73 -0.38 -11.26 -9.85
N MET A 74 0.31 -10.24 -9.33
CA MET A 74 1.59 -10.39 -8.64
C MET A 74 1.43 -11.22 -7.35
N LYS A 75 0.39 -10.96 -6.56
CA LYS A 75 0.09 -11.78 -5.37
C LYS A 75 -0.19 -13.24 -5.72
N ALA A 76 -0.96 -13.50 -6.77
CA ALA A 76 -1.24 -14.86 -7.22
C ALA A 76 0.03 -15.57 -7.71
N ALA A 77 0.88 -14.87 -8.47
CA ALA A 77 2.16 -15.40 -8.93
C ALA A 77 3.11 -15.73 -7.77
N LEU A 78 3.26 -14.80 -6.82
CA LEU A 78 4.14 -14.97 -5.65
C LEU A 78 3.61 -16.06 -4.71
N GLY A 79 2.30 -16.20 -4.54
CA GLY A 79 1.70 -17.28 -3.74
C GLY A 79 1.91 -18.66 -4.36
N HIS A 80 2.02 -18.73 -5.68
CA HIS A 80 2.36 -19.96 -6.37
C HIS A 80 3.85 -20.29 -6.24
N GLN A 81 4.74 -19.29 -6.39
CA GLN A 81 6.18 -19.50 -6.37
C GLN A 81 6.75 -19.68 -4.96
N PHE A 82 6.17 -19.01 -3.97
CA PHE A 82 6.61 -19.01 -2.57
C PHE A 82 5.45 -19.39 -1.62
N PRO A 83 4.93 -20.63 -1.70
CA PRO A 83 3.72 -21.04 -0.98
C PRO A 83 3.89 -21.04 0.55
N ASP A 84 5.11 -21.27 1.04
CA ASP A 84 5.43 -21.29 2.47
C ASP A 84 5.73 -19.89 3.03
N SER A 85 5.87 -18.88 2.16
CA SER A 85 6.15 -17.52 2.57
C SER A 85 4.86 -16.78 2.94
N GLN A 86 4.89 -16.05 4.05
CA GLN A 86 3.81 -15.16 4.40
C GLN A 86 3.77 -13.98 3.43
N GLN A 87 2.64 -13.77 2.75
CA GLN A 87 2.43 -12.57 1.95
C GLN A 87 2.06 -11.37 2.84
N GLN A 88 2.69 -10.25 2.56
CA GLN A 88 2.44 -8.96 3.18
C GLN A 88 2.33 -7.87 2.12
N LEU A 89 1.54 -6.84 2.43
CA LEU A 89 1.39 -5.69 1.57
C LEU A 89 2.34 -4.57 1.99
N CYS A 90 2.90 -3.90 1.00
CA CYS A 90 3.75 -2.74 1.20
C CYS A 90 2.94 -1.58 1.79
N ILE A 91 3.29 -1.15 3.00
CA ILE A 91 2.61 -0.06 3.70
C ILE A 91 2.70 1.25 2.91
N HIS A 92 3.84 1.52 2.26
CA HIS A 92 4.02 2.69 1.42
C HIS A 92 2.97 2.74 0.30
N HIS A 93 2.78 1.63 -0.41
CA HIS A 93 1.78 1.52 -1.47
C HIS A 93 0.34 1.63 -0.95
N ILE A 94 0.04 1.04 0.21
CA ILE A 94 -1.27 1.21 0.86
C ILE A 94 -1.53 2.69 1.16
N ASN A 95 -0.57 3.38 1.78
CA ASN A 95 -0.70 4.78 2.16
C ASN A 95 -0.85 5.70 0.93
N ALA A 96 -0.05 5.47 -0.11
CA ALA A 96 -0.15 6.21 -1.37
C ALA A 96 -1.51 6.01 -2.04
N ASN A 97 -1.97 4.76 -2.15
CA ASN A 97 -3.27 4.43 -2.74
C ASN A 97 -4.45 4.96 -1.93
N LEU A 98 -4.35 4.92 -0.60
CA LEU A 98 -5.34 5.53 0.27
C LEU A 98 -5.41 7.03 0.04
N LEU A 99 -4.28 7.74 0.11
CA LEU A 99 -4.25 9.20 -0.01
C LEU A 99 -4.80 9.64 -1.36
N LEU A 100 -4.43 8.93 -2.43
CA LEU A 100 -4.95 9.13 -3.78
C LEU A 100 -6.48 8.96 -3.84
N ASN A 101 -7.01 7.88 -3.28
CA ASN A 101 -8.45 7.62 -3.28
C ASN A 101 -9.21 8.59 -2.36
N ALA A 102 -8.64 8.95 -1.21
CA ALA A 102 -9.21 9.93 -0.30
C ALA A 102 -9.32 11.29 -1.00
N LYS A 103 -8.25 11.76 -1.66
CA LYS A 103 -8.25 13.00 -2.45
C LYS A 103 -9.28 13.01 -3.57
N ARG A 104 -9.43 11.88 -4.28
CA ARG A 104 -10.42 11.72 -5.37
C ARG A 104 -11.87 11.75 -4.88
N LYS A 105 -12.12 11.21 -3.69
CA LYS A 105 -13.46 11.03 -3.11
C LYS A 105 -13.82 12.11 -2.08
N TRP A 106 -12.89 13.02 -1.81
CA TRP A 106 -13.06 14.08 -0.83
C TRP A 106 -14.23 14.98 -1.20
N LYS A 107 -15.14 15.21 -0.25
CA LYS A 107 -16.26 16.13 -0.41
C LYS A 107 -15.95 17.42 0.34
N ASP A 108 -15.83 18.53 -0.37
CA ASP A 108 -15.73 19.84 0.23
C ASP A 108 -17.12 20.34 0.65
N ALA A 109 -17.26 20.90 1.85
CA ALA A 109 -18.51 21.46 2.36
C ALA A 109 -19.10 22.62 1.54
N LYS A 110 -18.40 23.07 0.48
CA LYS A 110 -18.81 24.19 -0.40
C LYS A 110 -19.51 23.75 -1.70
N GLU A 111 -19.51 22.46 -2.04
CA GLU A 111 -20.10 21.97 -3.31
C GLU A 111 -21.59 21.62 -3.20
N GLU A 112 -22.20 21.67 -2.01
CA GLU A 112 -23.63 21.34 -1.81
C GLU A 112 -24.61 22.41 -2.37
N GLY A 113 -24.11 23.49 -2.98
CA GLY A 113 -24.93 24.59 -3.53
C GLY A 113 -25.05 24.67 -5.06
N ALA A 114 -24.43 23.76 -5.83
CA ALA A 114 -24.48 23.79 -7.29
C ALA A 114 -25.06 22.49 -7.83
N ASN A 115 -26.29 22.59 -8.34
CA ASN A 115 -27.15 21.59 -8.97
C ASN A 115 -26.48 20.31 -9.51
N GLU A 116 -27.17 19.20 -9.22
CA GLU A 116 -27.17 17.97 -10.02
C GLU A 116 -27.40 18.30 -11.50
N SER A 117 -26.32 18.37 -12.27
CA SER A 117 -26.37 18.13 -13.71
C SER A 117 -25.23 17.17 -14.03
N ASP A 118 -25.68 15.94 -14.25
CA ASP A 118 -24.93 14.77 -14.66
C ASP A 118 -24.27 15.02 -16.01
N SER A 119 -22.93 15.04 -16.03
CA SER A 119 -22.03 14.84 -17.20
C SER A 119 -20.66 15.52 -16.94
N ASP A 120 -19.97 15.17 -15.85
CA ASP A 120 -18.54 15.50 -15.74
C ASP A 120 -17.71 14.24 -16.04
N SER A 121 -17.06 14.26 -17.20
CA SER A 121 -16.33 13.13 -17.77
C SER A 121 -15.27 12.59 -16.79
N ASP A 122 -15.22 11.27 -16.62
CA ASP A 122 -14.24 10.53 -15.79
C ASP A 122 -12.77 10.89 -16.11
N SER A 123 -12.51 11.47 -17.29
CA SER A 123 -11.20 12.00 -17.68
C SER A 123 -10.76 13.23 -16.88
N ASN A 124 -11.67 14.11 -16.45
CA ASN A 124 -11.35 15.37 -15.77
C ASN A 124 -11.08 15.19 -14.26
N ARG A 125 -11.67 14.16 -13.64
CA ARG A 125 -11.34 13.72 -12.27
C ARG A 125 -9.97 13.06 -12.18
N ARG A 126 -9.54 12.35 -13.22
CA ARG A 126 -8.23 11.67 -13.27
C ARG A 126 -7.05 12.64 -13.38
N SER A 127 -7.20 13.75 -14.12
CA SER A 127 -6.14 14.76 -14.28
C SER A 127 -5.88 15.59 -13.01
N ARG A 128 -6.90 15.79 -12.16
CA ARG A 128 -6.79 16.47 -10.85
C ARG A 128 -6.27 15.59 -9.71
N ALA A 129 -6.00 14.31 -9.98
CA ALA A 129 -5.78 13.30 -8.95
C ALA A 129 -4.32 12.92 -8.69
N ALA A 130 -3.32 13.52 -9.35
CA ALA A 130 -1.93 13.22 -8.99
C ALA A 130 -1.59 13.65 -7.55
N LEU A 131 -0.74 12.88 -6.86
CA LEU A 131 -0.20 13.27 -5.57
C LEU A 131 0.77 14.44 -5.76
N SER A 132 0.65 15.46 -4.92
CA SER A 132 1.61 16.58 -4.87
C SER A 132 2.89 16.16 -4.16
N SER A 133 3.98 16.94 -4.25
CA SER A 133 5.22 16.67 -3.49
C SER A 133 4.96 16.55 -1.99
N ARG A 134 4.09 17.41 -1.44
CA ARG A 134 3.66 17.36 -0.04
C ARG A 134 2.90 16.06 0.30
N ASP A 135 2.09 15.58 -0.64
CA ASP A 135 1.37 14.32 -0.47
C ASP A 135 2.33 13.12 -0.44
N VAL A 136 3.35 13.13 -1.30
CA VAL A 136 4.40 12.10 -1.32
C VAL A 136 5.18 12.10 -0.01
N GLU A 137 5.60 13.28 0.47
CA GLU A 137 6.27 13.41 1.78
C GLU A 137 5.40 12.90 2.93
N ALA A 138 4.10 13.20 2.92
CA ALA A 138 3.17 12.72 3.93
C ALA A 138 3.04 11.19 3.91
N VAL A 139 3.11 10.53 2.75
CA VAL A 139 3.07 9.06 2.67
C VAL A 139 4.29 8.41 3.34
N HIS A 140 5.47 9.03 3.23
CA HIS A 140 6.72 8.54 3.83
C HIS A 140 6.89 8.91 5.30
N GLY A 141 6.25 9.99 5.76
CA GLY A 141 6.38 10.45 7.13
C GLY A 141 5.74 9.48 8.15
N PRO A 142 6.30 9.36 9.36
CA PRO A 142 5.64 8.62 10.44
C PRO A 142 4.27 9.23 10.77
N PRO A 143 3.36 8.48 11.42
CA PRO A 143 2.14 9.06 11.96
C PRO A 143 2.47 10.24 12.89
N LEU A 144 1.68 11.32 12.83
CA LEU A 144 1.73 12.36 13.85
C LEU A 144 1.53 11.72 15.24
N GLN A 145 2.42 12.05 16.19
CA GLN A 145 2.48 11.42 17.51
C GLN A 145 1.10 11.36 18.19
N SER A 146 0.79 10.21 18.80
CA SER A 146 -0.49 9.89 19.47
C SER A 146 -0.76 10.69 20.74
N CYS A 147 -0.04 11.79 21.00
CA CYS A 147 -0.34 12.66 22.13
C CYS A 147 -1.62 13.42 21.77
N GLY A 148 -2.71 13.14 22.50
CA GLY A 148 -4.09 13.54 22.19
C GLY A 148 -4.40 15.04 22.20
N THR A 149 -3.43 15.88 21.87
CA THR A 149 -3.52 17.35 21.86
C THR A 149 -3.43 17.95 20.45
N VAL A 150 -3.00 17.20 19.43
CA VAL A 150 -2.97 17.72 18.05
C VAL A 150 -4.29 17.40 17.35
N ALA A 151 -5.07 18.44 17.07
CA ALA A 151 -6.27 18.33 16.26
C ALA A 151 -5.92 17.81 14.86
N VAL A 152 -6.54 16.71 14.46
CA VAL A 152 -6.35 16.16 13.10
C VAL A 152 -7.08 17.09 12.13
N PRO A 153 -6.44 17.54 11.04
CA PRO A 153 -7.11 18.36 10.05
C PRO A 153 -8.28 17.60 9.41
N HIS A 154 -9.45 18.24 9.27
CA HIS A 154 -10.57 17.68 8.52
C HIS A 154 -10.31 17.78 7.01
N SER A 155 -9.43 16.93 6.51
CA SER A 155 -8.98 16.87 5.13
C SER A 155 -8.63 15.44 4.74
N TYR A 156 -8.46 15.18 3.43
CA TYR A 156 -7.99 13.86 2.96
C TYR A 156 -6.60 13.49 3.52
N GLN A 157 -5.79 14.48 3.93
CA GLN A 157 -4.53 14.24 4.63
C GLN A 157 -4.76 13.81 6.08
N GLY A 158 -5.75 14.36 6.77
CA GLY A 158 -6.14 13.90 8.11
C GLY A 158 -6.62 12.45 8.13
N VAL A 159 -7.29 12.00 7.07
CA VAL A 159 -7.64 10.59 6.88
C VAL A 159 -6.38 9.72 6.86
N LEU A 160 -5.35 10.12 6.12
CA LEU A 160 -4.08 9.38 6.07
C LEU A 160 -3.41 9.34 7.46
N GLU A 161 -3.46 10.44 8.22
CA GLU A 161 -2.85 10.49 9.56
C GLU A 161 -3.52 9.53 10.55
N LEU A 162 -4.85 9.52 10.61
CA LEU A 162 -5.56 8.52 11.42
C LEU A 162 -5.41 7.11 10.88
N TRP A 163 -5.31 6.94 9.57
CA TRP A 163 -5.04 5.64 8.96
C TRP A 163 -3.70 5.06 9.39
N LYS A 164 -2.64 5.87 9.43
CA LYS A 164 -1.33 5.40 9.92
C LYS A 164 -1.40 4.88 11.35
N LEU A 165 -2.24 5.47 12.22
CA LEU A 165 -2.45 4.93 13.58
C LEU A 165 -3.04 3.51 13.57
N ILE A 166 -3.87 3.19 12.58
CA ILE A 166 -4.42 1.83 12.38
C ILE A 166 -3.33 0.89 11.87
N VAL A 167 -2.56 1.33 10.87
CA VAL A 167 -1.47 0.55 10.27
C VAL A 167 -0.41 0.18 11.30
N PHE A 168 -0.01 1.14 12.13
CA PHE A 168 1.09 0.99 13.10
C PHE A 168 0.61 0.65 14.52
N ALA A 169 -0.66 0.30 14.72
CA ALA A 169 -1.17 -0.11 16.02
C ALA A 169 -0.38 -1.30 16.60
N GLU A 170 0.04 -1.22 17.86
CA GLU A 170 0.87 -2.24 18.49
C GLU A 170 0.09 -3.51 18.82
N ASN A 171 -1.21 -3.37 19.08
CA ASN A 171 -2.07 -4.45 19.49
C ASN A 171 -3.49 -4.29 18.90
N LYS A 172 -4.30 -5.35 19.06
CA LYS A 172 -5.66 -5.39 18.50
C LYS A 172 -6.57 -4.31 19.11
N GLU A 173 -6.41 -4.00 20.39
CA GLU A 173 -7.21 -2.98 21.06
C GLU A 173 -6.93 -1.58 20.50
N GLU A 174 -5.66 -1.24 20.31
CA GLU A 174 -5.25 0.02 19.66
C GLU A 174 -5.72 0.11 18.22
N TYR A 175 -5.65 -1.00 17.47
CA TYR A 175 -6.14 -1.09 16.10
C TYR A 175 -7.64 -0.76 16.02
N GLU A 176 -8.45 -1.37 16.90
CA GLU A 176 -9.89 -1.14 16.97
C GLU A 176 -10.23 0.28 17.42
N LYS A 177 -9.50 0.82 18.40
CA LYS A 177 -9.65 2.22 18.85
C LYS A 177 -9.31 3.20 17.74
N ALA A 178 -8.23 2.98 17.00
CA ALA A 178 -7.80 3.83 15.90
C ALA A 178 -8.83 3.80 14.74
N TRP A 179 -9.36 2.63 14.39
CA TRP A 179 -10.42 2.49 13.39
C TRP A 179 -11.72 3.18 13.81
N SER A 180 -12.13 3.02 15.07
CA SER A 180 -13.30 3.70 15.63
C SER A 180 -13.15 5.21 15.57
N ARG A 181 -11.97 5.74 15.93
CA ARG A 181 -11.67 7.17 15.85
C ARG A 181 -11.73 7.68 14.40
N LEU A 182 -11.12 6.99 13.44
CA LEU A 182 -11.20 7.35 12.02
C LEU A 182 -12.65 7.45 11.55
N CYS A 183 -13.48 6.45 11.89
CA CYS A 183 -14.90 6.45 11.54
C CYS A 183 -15.66 7.62 12.16
N HIS A 184 -15.34 7.97 13.41
CA HIS A 184 -16.00 9.06 14.12
C HIS A 184 -15.67 10.43 13.52
N GLU A 185 -14.38 10.71 13.32
CA GLU A 185 -13.86 12.01 12.86
C GLU A 185 -14.25 12.29 11.40
N PHE A 186 -14.34 11.25 10.56
CA PHE A 186 -14.65 11.37 9.13
C PHE A 186 -16.00 10.74 8.75
N ASN A 187 -16.98 10.79 9.66
CA ASN A 187 -18.30 10.17 9.44
C ASN A 187 -19.07 10.75 8.24
N ASP A 188 -18.76 11.99 7.85
CA ASP A 188 -19.28 12.72 6.70
C ASP A 188 -18.68 12.22 5.37
N GLN A 189 -17.50 11.60 5.43
CA GLN A 189 -16.75 11.10 4.27
C GLN A 189 -16.98 9.58 4.04
N GLN A 190 -18.24 9.15 4.07
CA GLN A 190 -18.67 7.74 3.94
C GLN A 190 -18.03 6.99 2.76
N ALA A 191 -17.87 7.64 1.61
CA ALA A 191 -17.28 7.02 0.42
C ALA A 191 -15.82 6.57 0.63
N ILE A 192 -15.07 7.30 1.46
CA ILE A 192 -13.69 6.97 1.83
C ILE A 192 -13.70 5.82 2.84
N LEU A 193 -14.55 5.88 3.87
CA LEU A 193 -14.67 4.83 4.88
C LEU A 193 -15.08 3.48 4.27
N ILE A 194 -16.06 3.48 3.36
CA ILE A 194 -16.49 2.28 2.63
C ILE A 194 -15.36 1.69 1.80
N TYR A 195 -14.56 2.53 1.13
CA TYR A 195 -13.40 2.08 0.37
C TYR A 195 -12.37 1.38 1.28
N LEU A 196 -12.02 1.98 2.42
CA LEU A 196 -11.08 1.37 3.37
C LEU A 196 -11.61 0.04 3.93
N TYR A 197 -12.89 0.02 4.30
CA TYR A 197 -13.55 -1.16 4.83
C TYR A 197 -13.60 -2.31 3.84
N LYS A 198 -13.91 -2.05 2.57
CA LYS A 198 -14.01 -3.12 1.55
C LYS A 198 -12.65 -3.58 1.05
N THR A 199 -11.67 -2.68 0.95
CA THR A 199 -10.39 -2.96 0.28
C THR A 199 -9.35 -3.53 1.24
N TYR A 200 -9.12 -2.89 2.40
CA TYR A 200 -7.94 -3.19 3.24
C TYR A 200 -8.26 -3.94 4.52
N LEU A 201 -9.41 -3.67 5.15
CA LEU A 201 -9.77 -4.31 6.42
C LEU A 201 -9.91 -5.85 6.35
N PRO A 202 -10.49 -6.46 5.30
CA PRO A 202 -10.62 -7.91 5.20
C PRO A 202 -9.26 -8.63 5.12
N ILE A 203 -8.22 -7.90 4.73
CA ILE A 203 -6.85 -8.40 4.54
C ILE A 203 -5.86 -7.76 5.53
N SER A 204 -6.36 -7.22 6.65
CA SER A 204 -5.56 -6.57 7.69
C SER A 204 -4.40 -7.42 8.20
N ALA A 205 -4.56 -8.74 8.21
CA ALA A 205 -3.50 -9.69 8.57
C ALA A 205 -2.25 -9.63 7.65
N GLN A 206 -2.32 -8.97 6.50
CA GLN A 206 -1.21 -8.81 5.56
C GLN A 206 -0.46 -7.47 5.72
N TRP A 207 -0.93 -6.53 6.54
CA TRP A 207 -0.31 -5.19 6.63
C TRP A 207 -0.35 -4.53 8.00
N ALA A 208 -1.33 -4.85 8.85
CA ALA A 208 -1.43 -4.20 10.15
C ALA A 208 -0.35 -4.71 11.10
N HIS A 209 0.39 -3.80 11.73
CA HIS A 209 1.57 -4.11 12.54
C HIS A 209 1.27 -5.16 13.62
N CYS A 210 0.17 -5.00 14.35
CA CYS A 210 -0.27 -5.93 15.39
C CYS A 210 -0.45 -7.39 14.90
N TYR A 211 -0.72 -7.62 13.62
CA TYR A 211 -0.89 -8.95 13.03
C TYR A 211 0.38 -9.48 12.37
N ILE A 212 1.19 -8.60 11.76
CA ILE A 212 2.37 -9.02 11.00
C ILE A 212 3.64 -9.11 11.86
N LYS A 213 3.72 -8.43 13.02
CA LYS A 213 4.92 -8.38 13.87
C LYS A 213 5.42 -9.74 14.39
N LYS A 214 4.56 -10.77 14.34
CA LYS A 214 4.91 -12.16 14.70
C LYS A 214 5.76 -12.86 13.64
N TYR A 215 5.71 -12.38 12.40
CA TYR A 215 6.59 -12.84 11.33
C TYR A 215 7.90 -12.04 11.41
N ARG A 216 9.01 -12.60 10.92
CA ARG A 216 10.26 -11.85 10.75
C ARG A 216 10.06 -10.77 9.69
N THR A 217 9.41 -9.68 10.07
CA THR A 217 9.14 -8.56 9.19
C THR A 217 10.40 -7.72 9.10
N SER A 218 11.04 -7.82 7.94
CA SER A 218 11.92 -6.79 7.42
C SER A 218 11.12 -5.48 7.41
N ALA A 219 11.42 -4.57 8.33
CA ALA A 219 10.79 -3.26 8.35
C ALA A 219 11.27 -2.49 7.11
N PHE A 220 10.55 -2.65 6.01
CA PHE A 220 10.42 -1.64 4.97
C PHE A 220 9.29 -0.71 5.42
N ALA A 221 9.54 0.02 6.51
CA ALA A 221 8.68 1.07 7.03
C ALA A 221 9.26 2.42 6.60
#